data_AF-A0A536U7N6-F1
#
_entry.id   AF-A0A536U7N6-F1
#
_cell.length_a   1.000
_cell.length_b   1.000
_cell.length_c   1.000
_cell.angle_alpha   90.00
_cell.angle_beta   90.00
_cell.angle_gamma   90.00
#
_symmetry.space_group_name_H-M   'P 1'
#
loop_
_entity.id
_entity.type
_entity.pdbx_description
1 polymer ?
#
loop_
_entity_poly.entity_id
_entity_poly.type
_entity_poly.pdbx_seq_one_letter_code
_entity_poly.pdbx_strand_id
1 'polypeptide(L)'
;MAMLGVAGAAQLDRFRSNFRSITVPFAYYDKLSPARQRIYRKSDAIATLGIPPGLALAGAIAAIADGLRNEHRASAQTACQNLVDALVEGYHVPAVREKVLLRRPADDYGELHGLYEPEEEGTRACITLWMRTAQKKQVVAFKTFLRTLIHEVCHHLDYELFALEETFHTEGFYKRESTLVGALLGQLAAQAPGPIGNG
;
A
#
# COMPACT_ATOMS: atom_id res chain seq x y z
N MET A 1 0.90 -34.15 -55.67
CA MET A 1 1.41 -33.00 -56.47
C MET A 1 0.67 -31.76 -55.97
N ALA A 2 1.27 -30.93 -55.10
CA ALA A 2 2.08 -29.74 -55.43
C ALA A 2 1.26 -28.74 -56.28
N MET A 3 1.03 -27.45 -55.98
CA MET A 3 1.76 -26.37 -55.30
C MET A 3 0.73 -25.31 -54.83
N LEU A 4 0.87 -24.71 -53.63
CA LEU A 4 1.37 -23.34 -53.36
C LEU A 4 0.77 -22.18 -54.19
N GLY A 5 0.22 -21.19 -53.46
CA GLY A 5 -0.05 -19.83 -53.91
C GLY A 5 -0.34 -18.90 -52.73
N VAL A 6 0.71 -18.24 -52.23
CA VAL A 6 0.68 -17.25 -51.13
C VAL A 6 0.41 -15.84 -51.71
N ALA A 7 -0.57 -15.14 -51.15
CA ALA A 7 -0.69 -13.67 -51.15
C ALA A 7 -1.73 -13.29 -50.08
N GLY A 8 -1.56 -12.35 -49.14
CA GLY A 8 -0.45 -11.50 -48.76
C GLY A 8 -0.84 -10.86 -47.42
N ALA A 9 0.09 -10.89 -46.46
CA ALA A 9 -0.09 -10.54 -45.06
C ALA A 9 -0.11 -9.03 -44.77
N ALA A 10 -0.93 -8.24 -45.48
CA ALA A 10 -0.85 -6.77 -45.44
C ALA A 10 -2.13 -6.04 -45.01
N GLN A 11 -3.08 -6.70 -44.33
CA GLN A 11 -4.36 -6.04 -44.01
C GLN A 11 -4.93 -6.31 -42.61
N LEU A 12 -4.11 -6.71 -41.64
CA LEU A 12 -4.54 -6.92 -40.25
C LEU A 12 -3.64 -6.26 -39.19
N ASP A 13 -2.85 -5.25 -39.55
CA ASP A 13 -1.91 -4.62 -38.62
C ASP A 13 -2.08 -3.09 -38.50
N ARG A 14 -3.32 -2.63 -38.30
CA ARG A 14 -3.61 -1.19 -38.15
C ARG A 14 -4.46 -0.77 -36.95
N PHE A 15 -4.62 -1.63 -35.95
CA PHE A 15 -5.31 -1.27 -34.70
C PHE A 15 -4.60 -1.79 -33.44
N ARG A 16 -3.29 -1.59 -33.36
CA ARG A 16 -2.58 -1.49 -32.08
C ARG A 16 -2.35 -0.02 -31.77
N SER A 17 -3.43 0.71 -31.48
CA SER A 17 -3.31 2.05 -30.93
C SER A 17 -2.76 1.94 -29.51
N ASN A 18 -1.56 2.47 -29.32
CA ASN A 18 -0.97 2.78 -28.02
C ASN A 18 -1.95 3.64 -27.20
N PHE A 19 -2.81 3.02 -26.40
CA PHE A 19 -3.39 3.71 -25.25
C PHE A 19 -2.30 3.77 -24.18
N ARG A 20 -1.39 4.75 -24.32
CA ARG A 20 -0.79 5.34 -23.12
C ARG A 20 -1.97 5.93 -22.37
N SER A 21 -2.35 5.30 -21.26
CA SER A 21 -3.17 5.96 -20.25
C SER A 21 -2.50 7.31 -19.97
N ILE A 22 -3.13 8.39 -20.41
CA ILE A 22 -2.72 9.74 -20.01
C ILE A 22 -3.26 9.87 -18.59
N THR A 23 -2.49 9.42 -17.62
CA THR A 23 -2.70 9.79 -16.23
C THR A 23 -2.60 11.32 -16.16
N VAL A 24 -3.71 11.97 -15.81
CA VAL A 24 -3.73 13.41 -15.56
C VAL A 24 -3.22 13.61 -14.13
N PRO A 25 -2.12 14.34 -13.91
CA PRO A 25 -1.61 14.59 -12.57
C PRO A 25 -2.66 15.28 -11.68
N PHE A 26 -2.56 15.06 -10.37
CA PHE A 26 -3.42 15.77 -9.41
C PHE A 26 -3.25 17.29 -9.51
N ALA A 27 -4.30 18.05 -9.19
CA ALA A 27 -4.35 19.50 -9.37
C ALA A 27 -3.24 20.29 -8.63
N TYR A 28 -2.59 19.71 -7.62
CA TYR A 28 -1.47 20.35 -6.93
C TYR A 28 -0.13 20.21 -7.68
N TYR A 29 -0.04 19.33 -8.67
CA TYR A 29 1.18 19.07 -9.44
C TYR A 29 1.72 20.32 -10.14
N ASP A 30 0.85 21.14 -10.73
CA ASP A 30 1.24 22.36 -11.44
C ASP A 30 1.81 23.43 -10.51
N LYS A 31 1.54 23.31 -9.19
CA LYS A 31 2.09 24.20 -8.15
C LYS A 31 3.46 23.75 -7.64
N LEU A 32 3.92 22.55 -8.02
CA LEU A 32 5.22 22.04 -7.61
C LEU A 32 6.36 22.72 -8.38
N SER A 33 7.50 22.90 -7.72
CA SER A 33 8.72 23.34 -8.40
C SER A 33 9.15 22.31 -9.46
N PRO A 34 9.93 22.69 -10.49
CA PRO A 34 10.40 21.73 -11.50
C PRO A 34 11.16 20.54 -10.91
N ALA A 35 11.84 20.71 -9.77
CA ALA A 35 12.49 19.62 -9.05
C ALA A 35 11.47 18.66 -8.44
N ARG A 36 10.47 19.17 -7.72
CA ARG A 36 9.41 18.37 -7.11
C ARG A 36 8.53 17.67 -8.14
N GLN A 37 8.27 18.31 -9.30
CA GLN A 37 7.59 17.64 -10.40
C GLN A 37 8.36 16.43 -10.96
N ARG A 38 9.71 16.47 -10.96
CA ARG A 38 10.51 15.29 -11.35
C ARG A 38 10.32 14.15 -10.36
N ILE A 39 10.37 14.44 -9.06
CA ILE A 39 10.16 13.45 -8.00
C ILE A 39 8.74 12.86 -8.09
N TYR A 40 7.72 13.72 -8.25
CA TYR A 40 6.34 13.29 -8.48
C TYR A 40 6.25 12.28 -9.64
N ARG A 41 6.83 12.61 -10.80
CA ARG A 41 6.79 11.71 -11.97
C ARG A 41 7.56 10.41 -11.74
N LYS A 42 8.67 10.43 -10.98
CA LYS A 42 9.37 9.19 -10.58
C LYS A 42 8.44 8.31 -9.74
N SER A 43 7.78 8.87 -8.73
CA SER A 43 6.83 8.14 -7.88
C SER A 43 5.64 7.60 -8.68
N ASP A 44 5.07 8.41 -9.57
CA ASP A 44 3.91 8.03 -10.39
C ASP A 44 4.19 6.86 -11.35
N ALA A 45 5.43 6.76 -11.84
CA ALA A 45 5.85 5.68 -12.74
C ALA A 45 5.91 4.30 -12.08
N ILE A 46 5.99 4.23 -10.74
CA ILE A 46 6.08 2.96 -10.01
C ILE A 46 4.65 2.50 -9.66
N ALA A 47 4.08 1.59 -10.44
CA ALA A 47 2.65 1.31 -10.34
C ALA A 47 2.26 0.12 -9.44
N THR A 48 3.21 -0.74 -9.05
CA THR A 48 2.87 -2.01 -8.38
C THR A 48 3.82 -2.31 -7.24
N LEU A 49 3.27 -2.88 -6.17
CA LEU A 49 4.03 -3.42 -5.06
C LEU A 49 3.40 -4.76 -4.65
N GLY A 50 4.18 -5.83 -4.66
CA GLY A 50 3.72 -7.18 -4.30
C GLY A 50 4.32 -7.62 -2.96
N ILE A 51 3.67 -8.56 -2.28
CA ILE A 51 4.22 -9.16 -1.06
C ILE A 51 5.58 -9.81 -1.39
N PRO A 52 6.65 -9.57 -0.60
CA PRO A 52 7.93 -10.24 -0.76
C PRO A 52 7.76 -11.78 -0.82
N PRO A 53 8.50 -12.48 -1.71
CA PRO A 53 8.34 -13.92 -1.87
C PRO A 53 8.52 -14.70 -0.56
N GLY A 54 7.66 -15.70 -0.32
CA GLY A 54 7.77 -16.60 0.83
C GLY A 54 7.14 -16.08 2.13
N LEU A 55 6.68 -14.83 2.18
CA LEU A 55 5.98 -14.31 3.37
C LEU A 55 4.54 -14.84 3.47
N ALA A 56 4.22 -15.46 4.61
CA ALA A 56 2.87 -15.88 4.97
C ALA A 56 2.29 -14.92 6.01
N LEU A 57 1.56 -13.88 5.55
CA LEU A 57 1.17 -12.74 6.39
C LEU A 57 -0.26 -12.82 6.94
N ALA A 58 -1.06 -13.77 6.46
CA ALA A 58 -2.48 -13.87 6.83
C ALA A 58 -2.72 -14.08 8.34
N GLY A 59 -1.83 -14.75 9.07
CA GLY A 59 -1.92 -14.85 10.53
C GLY A 59 -1.80 -13.49 11.23
N ALA A 60 -0.84 -12.65 10.81
CA ALA A 60 -0.70 -11.29 11.35
C ALA A 60 -1.90 -10.41 10.98
N ILE A 61 -2.39 -10.52 9.73
CA ILE A 61 -3.56 -9.77 9.27
C ILE A 61 -4.82 -10.16 10.05
N ALA A 62 -5.03 -11.46 10.30
CA ALA A 62 -6.14 -11.95 11.11
C ALA A 62 -6.05 -11.43 12.56
N ALA A 63 -4.85 -11.44 13.15
CA ALA A 63 -4.62 -10.90 14.48
C ALA A 63 -4.91 -9.39 14.58
N ILE A 64 -4.65 -8.60 13.53
CA ILE A 64 -5.07 -7.18 13.46
C ILE A 64 -6.60 -7.09 13.48
N ALA A 65 -7.29 -7.88 12.65
CA ALA A 65 -8.74 -7.89 12.59
C ALA A 65 -9.38 -8.25 13.95
N ASP A 66 -8.81 -9.25 14.63
CA ASP A 66 -9.28 -9.67 15.96
C ASP A 66 -8.97 -8.63 17.03
N GLY A 67 -7.80 -8.00 17.00
CA GLY A 67 -7.45 -6.91 17.90
C GLY A 67 -8.43 -5.73 17.78
N LEU A 68 -8.79 -5.36 16.56
CA LEU A 68 -9.80 -4.31 16.31
C LEU A 68 -11.19 -4.74 16.77
N ARG A 69 -11.64 -5.95 16.40
CA ARG A 69 -12.97 -6.48 16.75
C ARG A 69 -13.20 -6.51 18.27
N ASN A 70 -12.17 -6.89 19.02
CA ASN A 70 -12.22 -6.95 20.49
C ASN A 70 -11.85 -5.62 21.16
N GLU A 71 -11.64 -4.56 20.37
CA GLU A 71 -11.17 -3.25 20.82
C GLU A 71 -9.89 -3.30 21.68
N HIS A 72 -9.07 -4.34 21.49
CA HIS A 72 -7.89 -4.63 22.30
C HIS A 72 -6.63 -4.01 21.69
N ARG A 73 -6.39 -2.74 22.03
CA ARG A 73 -5.29 -1.90 21.49
C ARG A 73 -3.92 -2.59 21.51
N ALA A 74 -3.56 -3.26 22.60
CA ALA A 74 -2.24 -3.90 22.72
C ALA A 74 -2.05 -5.07 21.74
N SER A 75 -3.11 -5.84 21.48
CA SER A 75 -3.08 -6.90 20.46
C SER A 75 -2.99 -6.31 19.07
N ALA A 76 -3.79 -5.27 18.77
CA ALA A 76 -3.72 -4.57 17.49
C ALA A 76 -2.31 -4.01 17.22
N GLN A 77 -1.72 -3.32 18.20
CA GLN A 77 -0.34 -2.82 18.16
C GLN A 77 0.68 -3.91 17.82
N THR A 78 0.64 -5.03 18.56
CA THR A 78 1.60 -6.13 18.39
C THR A 78 1.46 -6.75 16.99
N ALA A 79 0.22 -6.96 16.55
CA ALA A 79 -0.05 -7.53 15.23
C ALA A 79 0.34 -6.57 14.09
N CYS A 80 0.15 -5.26 14.26
CA CYS A 80 0.60 -4.25 13.29
C CYS A 80 2.13 -4.22 13.19
N GLN A 81 2.83 -4.16 14.33
CA GLN A 81 4.29 -4.21 14.33
C GLN A 81 4.81 -5.49 13.65
N ASN A 82 4.25 -6.66 13.96
CA ASN A 82 4.66 -7.93 13.34
C ASN A 82 4.44 -7.93 11.81
N LEU A 83 3.31 -7.42 11.33
CA LEU A 83 3.05 -7.31 9.89
C LEU A 83 4.06 -6.37 9.22
N VAL A 84 4.32 -5.21 9.83
CA VAL A 84 5.24 -4.21 9.31
C VAL A 84 6.67 -4.73 9.31
N ASP A 85 7.13 -5.34 10.39
CA ASP A 85 8.47 -5.94 10.52
C ASP A 85 8.71 -6.98 9.43
N ALA A 86 7.75 -7.89 9.21
CA ALA A 86 7.86 -8.90 8.16
C ALA A 86 7.93 -8.28 6.75
N LEU A 87 7.16 -7.21 6.49
CA LEU A 87 7.20 -6.52 5.21
C LEU A 87 8.54 -5.81 5.00
N VAL A 88 9.00 -5.00 5.95
CA VAL A 88 10.25 -4.23 5.80
C VAL A 88 11.48 -5.15 5.74
N GLU A 89 11.48 -6.24 6.50
CA GLU A 89 12.51 -7.29 6.40
C GLU A 89 12.50 -7.94 5.01
N GLY A 90 11.32 -8.30 4.50
CA GLY A 90 11.16 -8.90 3.17
C GLY A 90 11.50 -7.96 2.01
N TYR A 91 11.31 -6.65 2.16
CA TYR A 91 11.78 -5.65 1.19
C TYR A 91 13.25 -5.26 1.37
N HIS A 92 13.90 -5.76 2.43
CA HIS A 92 15.28 -5.42 2.78
C HIS A 92 15.51 -3.92 3.01
N VAL A 93 14.56 -3.26 3.67
CA VAL A 93 14.66 -1.84 4.06
C VAL A 93 14.84 -1.69 5.57
N PRO A 94 15.35 -0.54 6.06
CA PRO A 94 15.44 -0.28 7.48
C PRO A 94 14.09 -0.47 8.18
N ALA A 95 14.15 -0.89 9.44
CA ALA A 95 12.92 -1.23 10.15
C ALA A 95 12.23 0.04 10.69
N VAL A 96 10.90 0.07 10.70
CA VAL A 96 10.08 1.20 11.15
C VAL A 96 9.26 0.84 12.40
N ARG A 97 9.12 1.79 13.32
CA ARG A 97 8.32 1.60 14.54
C ARG A 97 6.83 1.82 14.23
N GLU A 98 5.95 1.02 14.82
CA GLU A 98 4.51 1.22 14.75
C GLU A 98 3.96 1.69 16.11
N LYS A 99 2.90 2.52 16.10
CA LYS A 99 2.15 2.98 17.28
C LYS A 99 0.65 2.99 17.00
N VAL A 100 -0.10 2.08 17.62
CA VAL A 100 -1.57 2.14 17.67
C VAL A 100 -2.03 2.93 18.89
N LEU A 101 -2.64 4.08 18.62
CA LEU A 101 -3.26 4.97 19.58
C LEU A 101 -4.79 4.84 19.57
N LEU A 102 -5.42 5.20 20.69
CA LEU A 102 -6.87 5.09 20.83
C LEU A 102 -7.62 6.20 20.09
N ARG A 103 -7.19 7.46 20.24
CA ARG A 103 -7.95 8.63 19.79
C ARG A 103 -7.07 9.62 19.05
N ARG A 104 -7.58 10.09 17.92
CA ARG A 104 -7.00 11.19 17.15
C ARG A 104 -7.01 12.48 17.98
N PRO A 105 -5.93 13.28 17.99
CA PRO A 105 -6.00 14.69 18.37
C PRO A 105 -7.05 15.41 17.52
N ALA A 106 -7.62 16.51 18.03
CA ALA A 106 -8.71 17.22 17.37
C ALA A 106 -8.23 18.24 16.32
N ASP A 107 -6.97 18.16 15.89
CA ASP A 107 -6.36 19.10 14.96
C ASP A 107 -6.69 18.78 13.48
N ASP A 108 -6.65 19.83 12.66
CA ASP A 108 -7.09 19.85 11.26
C ASP A 108 -5.95 19.54 10.27
N TYR A 109 -4.78 19.12 10.73
CA TYR A 109 -3.67 18.80 9.82
C TYR A 109 -3.79 17.36 9.28
N GLY A 110 -3.82 17.24 7.95
CA GLY A 110 -3.79 15.99 7.21
C GLY A 110 -5.17 15.40 6.88
N GLU A 111 -5.35 14.98 5.63
CA GLU A 111 -6.19 13.83 5.39
C GLU A 111 -5.61 12.64 6.19
N LEU A 112 -6.44 11.67 6.58
CA LEU A 112 -6.05 10.27 6.88
C LEU A 112 -5.84 9.85 8.35
N HIS A 113 -6.23 8.59 8.58
CA HIS A 113 -6.30 7.90 9.85
C HIS A 113 -4.94 7.36 10.35
N GLY A 114 -3.84 7.88 9.81
CA GLY A 114 -2.47 7.45 10.05
C GLY A 114 -1.48 8.60 9.84
N LEU A 115 -0.26 8.43 10.33
CA LEU A 115 0.84 9.38 10.20
C LEU A 115 2.16 8.63 10.08
N TYR A 116 2.90 8.87 9.00
CA TYR A 116 4.29 8.48 8.85
C TYR A 116 5.23 9.64 9.20
N GLU A 117 6.20 9.35 10.05
CA GLU A 117 7.29 10.24 10.46
C GLU A 117 8.61 9.58 9.99
N PRO A 118 9.36 10.17 9.03
CA PRO A 118 10.63 9.62 8.58
C PRO A 118 11.68 9.68 9.70
N GLU A 119 12.81 8.98 9.49
CA GLU A 119 13.94 9.09 10.40
C GLU A 119 14.54 10.51 10.35
N GLU A 120 14.66 11.13 11.52
CA GLU A 120 15.28 12.45 11.71
C GLU A 120 16.22 12.40 12.92
N GLU A 121 17.45 12.91 12.76
CA GLU A 121 18.41 13.15 13.85
C GLU A 121 18.58 11.99 14.87
N GLY A 122 18.71 10.75 14.37
CA GLY A 122 18.91 9.57 15.21
C GLY A 122 17.64 9.00 15.83
N THR A 123 16.47 9.50 15.45
CA THR A 123 15.17 8.89 15.77
C THR A 123 14.76 7.93 14.67
N ARG A 124 14.36 6.71 15.05
CA ARG A 124 13.87 5.72 14.10
C ARG A 124 12.52 6.17 13.52
N ALA A 125 12.35 5.99 12.21
CA ALA A 125 11.07 6.24 11.52
C ALA A 125 9.89 5.60 12.26
N CYS A 126 8.73 6.26 12.24
CA CYS A 126 7.55 5.88 13.00
C CYS A 126 6.26 5.97 12.17
N ILE A 127 5.41 4.96 12.29
CA ILE A 127 4.04 4.93 11.78
C ILE A 127 3.11 4.99 13.00
N THR A 128 2.22 5.97 13.02
CA THR A 128 1.19 6.12 14.05
C THR A 128 -0.19 5.89 13.43
N LEU A 129 -1.01 5.06 14.06
CA LEU A 129 -2.38 4.75 13.64
C LEU A 129 -3.37 4.99 14.76
N TRP A 130 -4.60 5.38 14.40
CA TRP A 130 -5.68 5.54 15.35
C TRP A 130 -6.76 4.48 15.15
N MET A 131 -6.97 3.65 16.16
CA MET A 131 -7.95 2.55 16.06
C MET A 131 -9.41 3.01 16.16
N ARG A 132 -9.68 4.25 16.57
CA ARG A 132 -11.04 4.82 16.63
C ARG A 132 -11.17 6.08 15.78
N THR A 133 -12.35 6.25 15.18
CA THR A 133 -12.75 7.45 14.44
C THR A 133 -12.78 8.68 15.35
N ALA A 134 -12.34 9.83 14.82
CA ALA A 134 -12.24 11.07 15.60
C ALA A 134 -13.60 11.56 16.14
N GLN A 135 -14.63 11.53 15.27
CA GLN A 135 -15.96 12.07 15.58
C GLN A 135 -16.82 11.09 16.39
N LYS A 136 -16.98 9.85 15.92
CA LYS A 136 -17.91 8.87 16.51
C LYS A 136 -17.28 8.01 17.60
N LYS A 137 -15.94 8.03 17.75
CA LYS A 137 -15.17 7.17 18.69
C LYS A 137 -15.39 5.67 18.49
N GLN A 138 -15.94 5.29 17.34
CA GLN A 138 -16.14 3.90 16.94
C GLN A 138 -14.82 3.33 16.44
N VAL A 139 -14.59 2.04 16.66
CA VAL A 139 -13.45 1.34 16.07
C VAL A 139 -13.51 1.44 14.55
N VAL A 140 -12.36 1.73 13.94
CA VAL A 140 -12.23 1.80 12.48
C VAL A 140 -12.45 0.41 11.88
N ALA A 141 -13.22 0.36 10.79
CA ALA A 141 -13.44 -0.90 10.08
C ALA A 141 -12.11 -1.52 9.66
N PHE A 142 -11.97 -2.84 9.83
CA PHE A 142 -10.71 -3.57 9.59
C PHE A 142 -10.06 -3.24 8.23
N LYS A 143 -10.84 -3.29 7.13
CA LYS A 143 -10.30 -2.99 5.79
C LYS A 143 -9.79 -1.55 5.68
N THR A 144 -10.47 -0.58 6.29
CA THR A 144 -10.04 0.81 6.33
C THR A 144 -8.75 0.95 7.12
N PHE A 145 -8.68 0.33 8.30
CA PHE A 145 -7.50 0.36 9.16
C PHE A 145 -6.27 -0.27 8.47
N LEU A 146 -6.45 -1.43 7.81
CA LEU A 146 -5.38 -2.08 7.05
C LEU A 146 -4.89 -1.21 5.90
N ARG A 147 -5.80 -0.59 5.13
CA ARG A 147 -5.42 0.34 4.04
C ARG A 147 -4.63 1.52 4.56
N THR A 148 -5.03 2.09 5.70
CA THR A 148 -4.27 3.17 6.35
C THR A 148 -2.88 2.71 6.78
N LEU A 149 -2.75 1.54 7.41
CA LEU A 149 -1.43 0.99 7.76
C LEU A 149 -0.55 0.85 6.52
N ILE A 150 -1.07 0.26 5.44
CA ILE A 150 -0.30 0.03 4.22
C ILE A 150 0.01 1.33 3.48
N HIS A 151 -0.87 2.33 3.55
CA HIS A 151 -0.60 3.67 3.05
C HIS A 151 0.65 4.28 3.71
N GLU A 152 0.74 4.23 5.05
CA GLU A 152 1.93 4.72 5.76
C GLU A 152 3.18 3.87 5.49
N VAL A 153 3.03 2.55 5.32
CA VAL A 153 4.13 1.68 4.86
C VAL A 153 4.61 2.07 3.46
N CYS A 154 3.71 2.44 2.54
CA CYS A 154 4.11 2.92 1.22
C CYS A 154 4.92 4.22 1.29
N HIS A 155 4.61 5.13 2.21
CA HIS A 155 5.46 6.29 2.45
C HIS A 155 6.86 5.90 2.92
N HIS A 156 6.97 4.93 3.82
CA HIS A 156 8.27 4.41 4.24
C HIS A 156 9.05 3.80 3.07
N LEU A 157 8.41 2.98 2.23
CA LEU A 157 9.05 2.35 1.08
C LEU A 157 9.43 3.35 -0.02
N ASP A 158 8.69 4.45 -0.18
CA ASP A 158 9.07 5.54 -1.08
C ASP A 158 10.46 6.09 -0.75
N TYR A 159 10.74 6.29 0.54
CA TYR A 159 12.06 6.74 1.00
C TYR A 159 13.10 5.62 0.93
N GLU A 160 12.82 4.46 1.53
CA GLU A 160 13.86 3.46 1.78
C GLU A 160 14.08 2.47 0.63
N LEU A 161 13.01 2.07 -0.06
CA LEU A 161 13.10 1.11 -1.17
C LEU A 161 13.34 1.82 -2.51
N PHE A 162 12.65 2.93 -2.73
CA PHE A 162 12.68 3.66 -4.00
C PHE A 162 13.60 4.89 -3.99
N ALA A 163 14.20 5.21 -2.84
CA ALA A 163 15.14 6.33 -2.67
C ALA A 163 14.58 7.66 -3.20
N LEU A 164 13.27 7.88 -3.01
CA LEU A 164 12.61 9.12 -3.38
C LEU A 164 12.94 10.20 -2.36
N GLU A 165 13.29 11.39 -2.85
CA GLU A 165 13.66 12.52 -2.00
C GLU A 165 12.46 13.14 -1.26
N GLU A 166 11.25 12.90 -1.78
CA GLU A 166 9.98 13.32 -1.21
C GLU A 166 8.89 12.32 -1.63
N THR A 167 7.98 11.97 -0.72
CA THR A 167 6.83 11.10 -1.05
C THR A 167 5.60 11.95 -1.40
N PHE A 168 4.96 11.62 -2.52
CA PHE A 168 3.77 12.30 -3.03
C PHE A 168 2.64 11.29 -3.23
N HIS A 169 1.41 11.70 -2.91
CA HIS A 169 0.20 10.98 -3.30
C HIS A 169 -0.05 11.12 -4.80
N THR A 170 0.65 10.30 -5.59
CA THR A 170 0.51 10.16 -7.06
C THR A 170 -0.47 9.03 -7.42
N GLU A 171 -0.85 8.90 -8.69
CA GLU A 171 -1.66 7.74 -9.11
C GLU A 171 -0.85 6.44 -8.91
N GLY A 172 0.45 6.47 -9.23
CA GLY A 172 1.39 5.38 -8.94
C GLY A 172 1.41 4.99 -7.46
N PHE A 173 1.44 5.95 -6.55
CA PHE A 173 1.38 5.71 -5.10
C PHE A 173 0.11 4.94 -4.70
N TYR A 174 -1.07 5.41 -5.13
CA TYR A 174 -2.33 4.74 -4.81
C TYR A 174 -2.44 3.34 -5.45
N LYS A 175 -1.83 3.13 -6.63
CA LYS A 175 -1.75 1.80 -7.25
C LYS A 175 -0.84 0.85 -6.46
N ARG A 176 0.31 1.31 -5.96
CA ARG A 176 1.18 0.51 -5.05
C ARG A 176 0.43 0.11 -3.79
N GLU A 177 -0.22 1.07 -3.12
CA GLU A 177 -1.05 0.81 -1.94
C GLU A 177 -2.14 -0.24 -2.24
N SER A 178 -2.91 -0.02 -3.31
CA SER A 178 -4.01 -0.90 -3.69
C SER A 178 -3.55 -2.31 -4.07
N THR A 179 -2.41 -2.44 -4.77
CA THR A 179 -1.87 -3.75 -5.18
C THR A 179 -1.37 -4.55 -3.97
N LEU A 180 -0.66 -3.91 -3.03
CA LEU A 180 -0.20 -4.58 -1.83
C LEU A 180 -1.37 -4.96 -0.90
N VAL A 181 -2.33 -4.06 -0.68
CA VAL A 181 -3.55 -4.37 0.09
C VAL A 181 -4.32 -5.54 -0.53
N GLY A 182 -4.48 -5.53 -1.86
CA GLY A 182 -5.14 -6.61 -2.59
C GLY A 182 -4.47 -7.95 -2.38
N ALA A 183 -3.13 -8.00 -2.46
CA ALA A 183 -2.35 -9.21 -2.22
C ALA A 183 -2.50 -9.71 -0.77
N LEU A 184 -2.46 -8.81 0.22
CA LEU A 184 -2.59 -9.15 1.64
C LEU A 184 -3.99 -9.72 1.96
N LEU A 185 -5.04 -9.09 1.45
CA LEU A 185 -6.41 -9.59 1.58
C LEU A 185 -6.61 -10.91 0.83
N GLY A 186 -5.92 -11.10 -0.30
CA GLY A 186 -5.88 -12.35 -1.04
C GLY A 186 -5.29 -13.50 -0.22
N GLN A 187 -4.14 -13.27 0.45
CA GLN A 187 -3.56 -14.26 1.36
C GLN A 187 -4.51 -14.60 2.52
N LEU A 188 -5.14 -13.59 3.13
CA LEU A 188 -6.10 -13.80 4.23
C LEU A 188 -7.28 -14.67 3.77
N ALA A 189 -7.84 -14.38 2.60
CA ALA A 189 -8.95 -15.16 2.05
C ALA A 189 -8.56 -16.60 1.73
N ALA A 190 -7.33 -16.82 1.23
CA ALA A 190 -6.81 -18.15 0.92
C ALA A 190 -6.54 -19.03 2.15
N GLN A 191 -6.34 -18.43 3.33
CA GLN A 191 -6.16 -19.17 4.59
C GLN A 191 -7.49 -19.50 5.31
N ALA A 192 -8.62 -18.91 4.92
CA ALA A 192 -9.90 -19.32 5.47
C ALA A 192 -10.14 -20.80 5.12
N PRO A 193 -10.54 -21.65 6.09
CA PRO A 193 -10.79 -23.06 5.81
C PRO A 193 -11.79 -23.15 4.65
N GLY A 194 -11.40 -23.83 3.57
CA GLY A 194 -12.29 -24.13 2.46
C GLY A 194 -13.54 -24.86 2.97
N PRO A 195 -14.65 -24.86 2.21
CA PRO A 195 -15.84 -25.60 2.60
C PRO A 195 -15.43 -27.05 2.90
N ILE A 196 -15.73 -27.51 4.12
CA ILE A 196 -15.55 -28.91 4.52
C ILE A 196 -16.38 -29.71 3.53
N GLY A 197 -15.70 -30.41 2.61
CA GLY A 197 -16.36 -31.34 1.71
C GLY A 197 -16.97 -32.43 2.57
N ASN A 198 -18.30 -32.53 2.56
CA ASN A 198 -19.01 -33.67 3.13
C ASN A 198 -18.65 -34.90 2.28
N GLY A 199 -17.65 -35.64 2.73
CA GLY A 199 -17.41 -37.03 2.34
C GLY A 199 -18.24 -37.97 3.21
#